data_AF-A0A1M6RY08-F1
#
_entry.id   AF-A0A1M6RY08-F1
#
_cell.length_a   1.000
_cell.length_b   1.000
_cell.length_c   1.000
_cell.angle_alpha   90.00
_cell.angle_beta   90.00
_cell.angle_gamma   90.00
#
_symmetry.space_group_name_H-M   'P 1'
#
loop_
_entity.id
_entity.type
_entity.pdbx_description
1 polymer ?
#
loop_
_entity_poly.entity_id
_entity_poly.type
_entity_poly.pdbx_seq_one_letter_code
_entity_poly.pdbx_strand_id
1 'polypeptide(L)'
;MIPLLNALGCLLALGCAYYLWRPGSGLYRNGGILAVSLLLFVVFSAAAGDVEYYPFRLLALCLCFSTTALTKSRRAFIILAQIFWLWIELFGNVSLYYRGGDFNWTRLIAIFGLALCSSFLSRISKEMEFCLLVFWIAVWVFF
;
A
#
# COMPACT_ATOMS: atom_id res chain seq x y z
N MET A 1 8.02 19.88 -0.38
CA MET A 1 6.56 19.75 -0.15
C MET A 1 6.07 18.31 -0.26
N ILE A 2 6.59 17.52 -1.21
CA ILE A 2 6.23 16.11 -1.46
C ILE A 2 6.35 15.14 -0.25
N PRO A 3 7.41 15.14 0.59
CA PRO A 3 7.56 14.12 1.63
C PRO A 3 6.60 14.31 2.82
N LEU A 4 6.22 15.55 3.14
CA LEU A 4 5.26 15.83 4.22
C LEU A 4 3.85 15.39 3.84
N LEU A 5 3.48 15.56 2.57
CA LEU A 5 2.20 15.12 2.02
C LEU A 5 2.15 13.60 1.91
N ASN A 6 3.26 12.96 1.53
CA ASN A 6 3.40 11.49 1.57
C ASN A 6 3.32 10.95 3.01
N ALA A 7 3.93 11.62 3.99
CA ALA A 7 3.85 11.24 5.39
C ALA A 7 2.40 11.33 5.93
N LEU A 8 1.67 12.39 5.59
CA LEU A 8 0.24 12.52 5.91
C LEU A 8 -0.61 11.45 5.23
N GLY A 9 -0.35 11.16 3.95
CA GLY A 9 -1.00 10.07 3.23
C GLY A 9 -0.73 8.70 3.86
N CYS A 10 0.49 8.48 4.34
CA CYS A 10 0.88 7.26 5.05
C CYS A 10 0.14 7.11 6.38
N LEU A 11 0.03 8.19 7.17
CA LEU A 11 -0.75 8.21 8.40
C LEU A 11 -2.23 7.94 8.15
N LEU A 12 -2.78 8.50 7.07
CA LEU A 12 -4.17 8.31 6.68
C LEU A 12 -4.43 6.85 6.27
N ALA A 13 -3.53 6.26 5.49
CA ALA A 13 -3.57 4.84 5.13
C ALA A 13 -3.42 3.92 6.35
N LEU A 14 -2.55 4.26 7.30
CA LEU A 14 -2.37 3.51 8.55
C LEU A 14 -3.60 3.59 9.45
N GLY A 15 -4.22 4.77 9.54
CA GLY A 15 -5.49 4.98 10.23
C GLY A 15 -6.62 4.15 9.62
N CYS A 16 -6.74 4.11 8.29
CA CYS A 16 -7.74 3.29 7.60
C CYS A 16 -7.47 1.79 7.79
N ALA A 17 -6.21 1.36 7.70
CA ALA A 17 -5.78 -0.01 7.89
C ALA A 17 -6.15 -0.59 9.27
N TYR A 18 -6.20 0.25 10.31
CA TYR A 18 -6.59 -0.17 11.65
C TYR A 18 -8.07 -0.61 11.76
N TYR A 19 -8.95 -0.03 10.93
CA TYR A 19 -10.37 -0.37 10.94
C TYR A 19 -10.71 -1.58 10.06
N LEU A 20 -9.79 -1.96 9.17
CA LEU A 20 -9.92 -3.12 8.30
C LEU A 20 -9.76 -4.43 9.08
N TRP A 21 -10.53 -5.45 8.68
CA TRP A 21 -10.39 -6.83 9.14
C TRP A 21 -10.64 -7.10 10.64
N ARG A 22 -11.45 -6.26 11.30
CA ARG A 22 -11.83 -6.53 12.70
C ARG A 22 -12.47 -7.92 12.86
N PRO A 23 -12.15 -8.68 13.92
CA PRO A 23 -12.73 -9.99 14.15
C PRO A 23 -14.27 -9.89 14.24
N GLY A 24 -14.98 -10.75 13.50
CA GLY A 24 -16.45 -10.73 13.41
C GLY A 24 -17.03 -9.71 12.41
N SER A 25 -16.19 -9.04 11.61
CA SER A 25 -16.66 -8.19 10.52
C SER A 25 -17.16 -9.02 9.32
N GLY A 26 -18.40 -8.79 8.90
CA GLY A 26 -18.94 -9.38 7.67
C GLY A 26 -18.32 -8.77 6.41
N LEU A 27 -18.39 -9.50 5.29
CA LEU A 27 -17.84 -9.09 3.99
C LEU A 27 -18.32 -7.70 3.58
N TYR A 28 -19.62 -7.42 3.72
CA TYR A 28 -20.22 -6.13 3.37
C TYR A 28 -19.66 -4.95 4.17
N ARG A 29 -19.35 -5.16 5.46
CA ARG A 29 -18.77 -4.13 6.31
C ARG A 29 -17.33 -3.83 5.90
N ASN A 30 -16.54 -4.86 5.62
CA ASN A 30 -15.16 -4.68 5.14
C ASN A 30 -15.13 -4.04 3.75
N GLY A 31 -16.06 -4.42 2.86
CA GLY A 31 -16.24 -3.77 1.56
C GLY A 31 -16.64 -2.30 1.70
N GLY A 32 -17.55 -1.98 2.64
CA GLY A 32 -17.92 -0.59 2.94
C GLY A 32 -16.75 0.24 3.48
N ILE A 33 -15.96 -0.33 4.40
CA ILE A 33 -14.76 0.34 4.94
C ILE A 33 -13.72 0.56 3.83
N LEU A 34 -13.52 -0.41 2.93
CA LEU A 34 -12.66 -0.25 1.75
C LEU A 34 -13.17 0.88 0.85
N ALA A 35 -14.46 0.91 0.52
CA ALA A 35 -15.03 1.94 -0.33
C ALA A 35 -14.91 3.34 0.31
N VAL A 36 -15.17 3.48 1.61
CA VAL A 36 -15.00 4.73 2.35
C VAL A 36 -13.52 5.15 2.38
N SER A 37 -12.60 4.21 2.62
CA SER A 37 -11.16 4.51 2.59
C SER A 37 -10.70 4.98 1.20
N LEU A 38 -11.21 4.37 0.13
CA LEU A 38 -10.92 4.79 -1.24
C LEU A 38 -11.42 6.21 -1.52
N LEU A 39 -12.65 6.53 -1.11
CA LEU A 39 -13.20 7.89 -1.24
C LEU A 39 -12.35 8.91 -0.47
N LEU A 40 -11.90 8.58 0.74
CA LEU A 40 -10.99 9.43 1.50
C LEU A 40 -9.65 9.63 0.78
N PHE A 41 -9.08 8.58 0.19
CA PHE A 41 -7.86 8.68 -0.60
C PHE A 41 -8.04 9.54 -1.85
N VAL A 42 -9.20 9.49 -2.52
CA VAL A 42 -9.52 10.34 -3.68
C VAL A 42 -9.68 11.81 -3.27
N VAL A 43 -10.33 12.09 -2.15
CA VAL A 43 -10.46 13.47 -1.63
C VAL A 43 -9.10 14.02 -1.24
N PHE A 44 -8.26 13.21 -0.58
CA PHE A 44 -6.89 13.59 -0.24
C PHE A 44 -6.04 13.82 -1.48
N SER A 45 -6.17 12.96 -2.50
CA SER A 45 -5.41 13.09 -3.74
C SER A 45 -5.85 14.29 -4.59
N ALA A 46 -7.13 14.65 -4.55
CA ALA A 46 -7.64 15.89 -5.14
C ALA A 46 -7.03 17.14 -4.49
N ALA A 47 -6.87 17.15 -3.17
CA ALA A 47 -6.17 18.22 -2.46
C ALA A 47 -4.65 18.23 -2.75
N ALA A 48 -4.06 17.06 -3.03
CA ALA A 48 -2.65 16.90 -3.37
C ALA A 48 -2.30 17.30 -4.82
N GLY A 49 -3.30 17.35 -5.71
CA GLY A 49 -3.14 17.69 -7.13
C GLY A 49 -2.96 16.50 -8.08
N ASP A 50 -2.99 15.26 -7.58
CA ASP A 50 -2.76 14.04 -8.38
C ASP A 50 -3.88 13.01 -8.19
N VAL A 51 -4.96 13.14 -8.96
CA VAL A 51 -6.20 12.39 -8.71
C VAL A 51 -6.21 11.00 -9.33
N GLU A 52 -5.48 10.80 -10.42
CA GLU A 52 -5.64 9.60 -11.25
C GLU A 52 -4.93 8.36 -10.70
N TYR A 53 -3.77 8.55 -10.05
CA TYR A 53 -2.87 7.43 -9.72
C TYR A 53 -2.51 7.33 -8.23
N TYR A 54 -2.42 8.48 -7.56
CA TYR A 54 -2.13 8.57 -6.14
C TYR A 54 -3.11 7.83 -5.20
N PRO A 55 -4.44 7.81 -5.43
CA PRO A 55 -5.36 7.14 -4.51
C PRO A 55 -5.25 5.60 -4.57
N PHE A 56 -4.95 5.03 -5.73
CA PHE A 56 -4.72 3.59 -5.86
C PHE A 56 -3.43 3.14 -5.17
N ARG A 57 -2.39 3.98 -5.26
CA ARG A 57 -1.14 3.78 -4.51
C ARG A 57 -1.37 3.81 -3.00
N LEU A 58 -2.16 4.75 -2.49
CA LEU A 58 -2.56 4.81 -1.08
C LEU A 58 -3.37 3.57 -0.65
N LEU A 59 -4.27 3.09 -1.51
CA LEU A 59 -5.05 1.89 -1.25
C LEU A 59 -4.15 0.65 -1.13
N ALA A 60 -3.16 0.50 -2.02
CA ALA A 60 -2.21 -0.61 -1.97
C ALA A 60 -1.41 -0.62 -0.65
N LEU A 61 -0.94 0.56 -0.24
CA LEU A 61 -0.22 0.73 1.02
C LEU A 61 -1.12 0.48 2.24
N CYS A 62 -2.37 0.93 2.20
CA CYS A 62 -3.38 0.64 3.21
C CYS A 62 -3.65 -0.87 3.33
N LEU A 63 -3.73 -1.58 2.21
CA LEU A 63 -3.86 -3.03 2.20
C LEU A 63 -2.64 -3.70 2.82
N CYS A 64 -1.42 -3.28 2.47
CA CYS A 64 -0.19 -3.77 3.10
C CYS A 64 -0.20 -3.58 4.61
N PHE A 65 -0.54 -2.40 5.14
CA PHE A 65 -0.67 -2.21 6.58
C PHE A 65 -1.78 -3.07 7.19
N SER A 66 -2.90 -3.24 6.52
CA SER A 66 -4.00 -4.06 7.01
C SER A 66 -3.61 -5.54 7.17
N THR A 67 -2.63 -6.03 6.38
CA THR A 67 -2.12 -7.41 6.52
C THR A 67 -1.37 -7.66 7.82
N THR A 68 -0.82 -6.62 8.45
CA THR A 68 -0.15 -6.74 9.76
C THR A 68 -1.14 -7.02 10.90
N ALA A 69 -2.41 -6.62 10.73
CA ALA A 69 -3.48 -6.87 11.70
C ALA A 69 -4.07 -8.29 11.60
N LEU A 70 -3.87 -9.02 10.50
CA LEU A 70 -4.42 -10.38 10.32
C LEU A 70 -3.63 -11.41 11.15
N THR A 71 -4.32 -12.24 11.92
CA THR A 71 -3.70 -13.32 12.74
C THR A 71 -3.63 -14.66 12.03
N LYS A 72 -4.49 -14.92 11.03
CA LYS A 72 -4.57 -16.19 10.29
C LYS A 72 -4.14 -15.99 8.83
N SER A 73 -3.45 -16.98 8.26
CA SER A 73 -3.03 -16.99 6.83
C SER A 73 -2.23 -15.76 6.37
N ARG A 74 -1.45 -15.17 7.28
CA ARG A 74 -0.76 -13.87 7.13
C ARG A 74 0.14 -13.77 5.89
N ARG A 75 0.86 -14.84 5.53
CA ARG A 75 1.83 -14.84 4.40
C ARG A 75 1.18 -14.63 3.05
N ALA A 76 0.11 -15.38 2.77
CA ALA A 76 -0.58 -15.30 1.49
C ALA A 76 -1.12 -13.89 1.27
N PHE A 77 -1.69 -13.27 2.31
CA PHE A 77 -2.20 -11.90 2.21
C PHE A 77 -1.10 -10.85 2.08
N ILE A 78 0.04 -10.99 2.78
CA ILE A 78 1.19 -10.08 2.59
C ILE A 78 1.69 -10.13 1.16
N ILE A 79 1.90 -11.33 0.61
CA ILE A 79 2.37 -11.52 -0.76
C ILE A 79 1.33 -10.96 -1.74
N LEU A 80 0.05 -11.24 -1.53
CA LEU A 80 -1.03 -10.73 -2.39
C LEU A 80 -1.09 -9.19 -2.38
N ALA A 81 -0.94 -8.55 -1.20
CA ALA A 81 -0.94 -7.10 -1.08
C ALA A 81 0.28 -6.46 -1.77
N GLN A 82 1.46 -7.09 -1.64
CA GLN A 82 2.68 -6.63 -2.31
C GLN A 82 2.60 -6.83 -3.83
N ILE A 83 2.06 -7.95 -4.30
CA ILE A 83 1.78 -8.18 -5.72
C ILE A 83 0.79 -7.12 -6.22
N PHE A 84 -0.28 -6.85 -5.47
CA PHE A 84 -1.24 -5.82 -5.85
C PHE A 84 -0.61 -4.43 -5.95
N TRP A 85 0.28 -4.07 -5.02
CA TRP A 85 1.06 -2.84 -5.11
C TRP A 85 1.98 -2.84 -6.34
N LEU A 86 2.70 -3.93 -6.60
CA LEU A 86 3.54 -4.08 -7.80
C LEU A 86 2.71 -3.91 -9.09
N TRP A 87 1.52 -4.49 -9.15
CA TRP A 87 0.60 -4.35 -10.28
C TRP A 87 0.18 -2.90 -10.49
N ILE A 88 -0.22 -2.20 -9.41
CA ILE A 88 -0.58 -0.78 -9.50
C ILE A 88 0.61 0.04 -9.99
N GLU A 89 1.83 -0.24 -9.49
CA GLU A 89 3.03 0.46 -9.90
C GLU A 89 3.41 0.21 -11.36
N LEU A 90 3.27 -1.04 -11.82
CA LEU A 90 3.56 -1.41 -13.19
C LEU A 90 2.56 -0.77 -14.16
N PHE A 91 1.26 -0.86 -13.88
CA PHE A 91 0.22 -0.27 -14.75
C PHE A 91 0.25 1.26 -14.73
N GLY A 92 0.50 1.87 -13.56
CA GLY A 92 0.62 3.32 -13.46
C GLY A 92 1.87 3.86 -14.14
N ASN A 93 3.01 3.16 -14.06
CA ASN A 93 4.21 3.58 -14.80
C ASN A 93 4.06 3.35 -16.31
N VAL A 94 3.36 2.29 -16.75
CA VAL A 94 3.02 2.10 -18.17
C VAL A 94 2.10 3.23 -18.66
N SER A 95 1.08 3.62 -17.90
CA SER A 95 0.17 4.71 -18.30
C SER A 95 0.89 6.08 -18.35
N LEU A 96 1.82 6.33 -17.42
CA LEU A 96 2.67 7.52 -17.43
C LEU A 96 3.65 7.54 -18.59
N TYR A 97 4.22 6.38 -18.95
CA TYR A 97 5.13 6.25 -20.10
C TYR A 97 4.44 6.62 -21.42
N TYR A 98 3.18 6.19 -21.61
CA TYR A 98 2.39 6.60 -22.78
C TYR A 98 2.10 8.11 -22.84
N ARG A 99 2.17 8.81 -21.71
CA ARG A 99 2.00 10.27 -21.60
C ARG A 99 3.33 11.04 -21.60
N GLY A 100 4.46 10.36 -21.83
CA GLY A 100 5.79 10.97 -21.86
C GLY A 100 6.37 11.30 -20.48
N GLY A 101 5.83 10.72 -19.41
CA GLY A 101 6.34 10.88 -18.04
C GLY A 101 7.55 9.98 -17.75
N ASP A 102 8.39 10.42 -16.82
CA ASP A 102 9.57 9.68 -16.39
C ASP A 102 9.22 8.37 -15.68
N PHE A 103 9.88 7.28 -16.09
CA PHE A 103 9.67 5.96 -15.51
C PHE A 103 10.53 5.78 -14.26
N ASN A 104 9.90 5.72 -13.09
CA ASN A 104 10.61 5.63 -11.81
C ASN A 104 10.95 4.16 -11.46
N TRP A 105 11.92 3.59 -12.18
CA TRP A 105 12.35 2.18 -12.08
C TRP A 105 12.78 1.76 -10.68
N THR A 106 13.35 2.68 -9.91
CA THR A 106 13.89 2.45 -8.56
C THR A 106 12.82 1.99 -7.58
N ARG A 107 11.62 2.58 -7.63
CA ARG A 107 10.49 2.20 -6.77
C ARG A 107 9.96 0.81 -7.14
N LEU A 108 9.88 0.50 -8.44
CA LEU A 108 9.39 -0.80 -8.91
C LEU A 108 10.35 -1.94 -8.51
N ILE A 109 11.66 -1.71 -8.64
CA ILE A 109 12.69 -2.65 -8.20
C ILE A 109 12.63 -2.84 -6.68
N ALA A 110 12.43 -1.77 -5.90
CA ALA A 110 12.33 -1.84 -4.45
C ALA A 110 11.13 -2.70 -4.01
N ILE A 111 9.95 -2.54 -4.64
CA ILE A 111 8.75 -3.32 -4.34
C ILE A 111 8.92 -4.79 -4.78
N PHE A 112 9.55 -5.02 -5.93
CA PHE A 112 9.83 -6.37 -6.42
C PHE A 112 10.80 -7.14 -5.49
N GLY A 113 11.86 -6.47 -5.03
CA GLY A 113 12.76 -7.03 -4.02
C GLY A 113 12.04 -7.38 -2.72
N LEU A 114 11.08 -6.55 -2.32
CA LEU A 114 10.23 -6.76 -1.14
C LEU A 114 9.33 -7.99 -1.27
N ALA A 115 8.70 -8.16 -2.44
CA ALA A 115 7.83 -9.30 -2.76
C ALA A 115 8.60 -10.63 -2.79
N LEU A 116 9.83 -10.63 -3.30
CA LEU A 116 10.70 -11.80 -3.28
C LEU A 116 11.19 -12.10 -1.86
N CYS A 117 11.68 -11.10 -1.14
CA CYS A 117 12.24 -11.28 0.20
C CYS A 117 11.17 -11.79 1.20
N SER A 118 9.95 -11.25 1.13
CA SER A 118 8.82 -11.71 1.95
C SER A 118 8.39 -13.15 1.65
N SER A 119 8.57 -13.62 0.41
CA SER A 119 8.27 -14.99 -0.03
C SER A 119 9.29 -16.02 0.51
N PHE A 120 10.55 -15.62 0.67
CA PHE A 120 11.61 -16.49 1.22
C PHE A 120 11.61 -16.60 2.75
N LEU A 121 10.92 -15.69 3.44
CA LEU A 121 10.87 -15.67 4.90
C LEU A 121 9.84 -16.68 5.42
N SER A 122 10.31 -17.93 5.58
CA SER A 122 9.51 -19.09 6.01
C SER A 122 9.02 -19.04 7.47
N ARG A 123 9.39 -18.00 8.24
CA ARG A 123 8.83 -17.69 9.57
C ARG A 123 8.84 -16.18 9.77
N ILE A 124 7.69 -15.55 9.60
CA ILE A 124 7.52 -14.13 9.91
C ILE A 124 7.49 -14.00 11.44
N SER A 125 8.59 -13.52 12.03
CA SER A 125 8.64 -13.09 13.43
C SER A 125 8.05 -11.68 13.56
N LYS A 126 7.62 -11.29 14.78
CA LYS A 126 7.11 -9.92 15.04
C LYS A 126 8.12 -8.84 14.68
N GLU A 127 9.41 -9.10 14.87
CA GLU A 127 10.52 -8.18 14.53
C GLU A 127 10.61 -7.96 13.02
N MET A 128 10.35 -9.01 12.25
CA MET A 128 10.32 -8.96 10.80
C MET A 128 9.14 -8.14 10.25
N GLU A 129 7.99 -8.17 10.94
CA GLU A 129 6.81 -7.36 10.57
C GLU A 129 7.07 -5.89 10.79
N PHE A 130 7.73 -5.56 11.90
CA PHE A 130 8.17 -4.20 12.15
C PHE A 130 9.14 -3.72 11.06
N CYS A 131 10.11 -4.57 10.68
CA CYS A 131 11.04 -4.26 9.60
C CYS A 131 10.34 -4.06 8.24
N LEU A 132 9.39 -4.92 7.89
CA LEU A 132 8.58 -4.79 6.66
C LEU A 132 7.74 -3.51 6.67
N LEU A 133 7.14 -3.16 7.81
CA LEU A 133 6.33 -1.95 7.95
C LEU A 133 7.19 -0.70 7.81
N VAL A 134 8.36 -0.65 8.46
CA VAL A 134 9.33 0.44 8.31
C VAL A 134 9.79 0.55 6.86
N PHE A 135 10.03 -0.56 6.18
CA PHE A 135 10.44 -0.56 4.78
C PHE A 135 9.33 -0.05 3.85
N TRP A 136 8.06 -0.43 4.06
CA TRP A 136 6.93 0.12 3.31
C TRP A 136 6.79 1.63 3.49
N ILE A 137 6.95 2.13 4.72
CA ILE A 137 6.94 3.57 5.01
C ILE A 137 8.12 4.25 4.29
N ALA A 138 9.31 3.67 4.35
CA ALA A 138 10.49 4.24 3.68
C ALA A 138 10.30 4.31 2.17
N VAL A 139 9.83 3.23 1.53
CA VAL A 139 9.55 3.23 0.09
C VAL A 139 8.50 4.29 -0.28
N TRP A 140 7.50 4.53 0.57
CA TRP A 140 6.46 5.53 0.33
C TRP A 140 6.90 6.97 0.55
N VAL A 141 7.72 7.22 1.57
CA VAL A 141 8.13 8.59 1.93
C VAL A 141 9.25 9.08 1.01
N PHE A 142 10.16 8.19 0.61
CA PHE A 142 11.33 8.57 -0.20
C PHE A 142 11.11 8.54 -1.71
N PHE A 143 10.21 7.69 -2.20
CA PHE A 143 9.88 7.64 -3.62
C PHE A 143 8.54 8.28 -3.87
#